data_AF-A0A9N8DH20-F1
#
_entry.id   AF-A0A9N8DH20-F1
#
_cell.length_a   1.000
_cell.length_b   1.000
_cell.length_c   1.000
_cell.angle_alpha   90.00
_cell.angle_beta   90.00
_cell.angle_gamma   90.00
#
_symmetry.space_group_name_H-M   'P 1'
#
loop_
_entity.id
_entity.type
_entity.pdbx_description
1 polymer ?
#
loop_
_entity_poly.entity_id
_entity_poly.type
_entity_poly.pdbx_seq_one_letter_code
_entity_poly.pdbx_strand_id
1 'polypeptide(L)'
;MPQVIDAGVANHSVSATFMKLVNVHHEMDLADFEEIVKFLKENIDGVIHDVHKMDKLILDDGETMLNCPPAPEAKDSHGNELIRTLSEKQTSLGIAVKREVKVHVLGPDPDDATKTRIEIREDMVKGGEDGKPVFTEHRETISIARNA
;
A
#
# COMPACT_ATOMS: atom_id res chain seq x y z
N MET A 1 -8.33 -7.89 -21.53
CA MET A 1 -8.42 -8.37 -20.14
C MET A 1 -7.03 -8.29 -19.56
N PRO A 2 -6.78 -7.56 -18.47
CA PRO A 2 -5.51 -7.66 -17.78
C PRO A 2 -5.36 -9.11 -17.31
N GLN A 3 -4.24 -9.75 -17.67
CA GLN A 3 -3.97 -11.12 -17.27
C GLN A 3 -3.69 -11.12 -15.75
N VAL A 4 -4.68 -11.53 -14.96
CA VAL A 4 -4.47 -11.91 -13.56
C VAL A 4 -3.74 -13.25 -13.61
N ILE A 5 -2.41 -13.20 -13.43
CA ILE A 5 -1.58 -14.40 -13.38
C ILE A 5 -1.43 -14.78 -11.91
N ASP A 6 -1.92 -15.98 -11.61
CA ASP A 6 -1.80 -16.75 -10.37
C ASP A 6 -0.41 -16.58 -9.73
N ALA A 7 -0.38 -15.95 -8.55
CA ALA A 7 0.83 -15.56 -7.83
C ALA A 7 1.49 -16.76 -7.14
N GLY A 8 1.96 -17.74 -7.94
CA GLY A 8 2.89 -18.77 -7.49
C GLY A 8 4.32 -18.28 -7.30
N VAL A 9 4.58 -16.98 -7.51
CA VAL A 9 5.91 -16.38 -7.42
C VAL A 9 5.91 -15.36 -6.30
N ALA A 10 6.77 -15.62 -5.30
CA ALA A 10 7.32 -14.67 -4.34
C ALA A 10 6.80 -14.70 -2.88
N ASN A 11 6.56 -15.88 -2.29
CA ASN A 11 6.26 -16.03 -0.86
C ASN A 11 7.27 -15.39 0.14
N HIS A 12 8.43 -14.91 -0.34
CA HIS A 12 9.51 -14.28 0.45
C HIS A 12 9.98 -12.92 -0.10
N SER A 13 9.25 -12.30 -1.03
CA SER A 13 9.64 -10.98 -1.52
C SER A 13 9.18 -9.85 -0.60
N VAL A 14 9.78 -8.67 -0.79
CA VAL A 14 9.43 -7.48 -0.02
C VAL A 14 8.02 -6.98 -0.35
N SER A 15 7.58 -7.07 -1.62
CA SER A 15 6.21 -6.74 -2.00
C SER A 15 5.20 -7.73 -1.41
N ALA A 16 5.47 -9.03 -1.42
CA ALA A 16 4.62 -10.04 -0.78
C ALA A 16 4.54 -9.88 0.75
N THR A 17 5.64 -9.49 1.40
CA THR A 17 5.66 -9.19 2.84
C THR A 17 4.77 -7.98 3.13
N PHE A 18 4.85 -6.94 2.31
CA PHE A 18 3.99 -5.77 2.44
C PHE A 18 2.50 -6.11 2.21
N MET A 19 2.20 -6.91 1.18
CA MET A 19 0.83 -7.36 0.88
C MET A 19 0.21 -8.16 2.02
N LYS A 20 1.00 -9.01 2.69
CA LYS A 20 0.59 -9.72 3.91
C LYS A 20 0.36 -8.78 5.09
N LEU A 21 1.21 -7.77 5.26
CA LEU A 21 1.11 -6.79 6.35
C LEU A 21 -0.21 -5.99 6.30
N VAL A 22 -0.68 -5.66 5.09
CA VAL A 22 -1.92 -4.88 4.89
C VAL A 22 -3.17 -5.74 4.66
N ASN A 23 -3.05 -7.07 4.72
CA ASN A 23 -4.14 -8.00 4.46
C ASN A 23 -5.17 -8.00 5.62
N VAL A 24 -6.46 -7.89 5.31
CA VAL A 24 -7.54 -7.91 6.31
C VAL A 24 -7.99 -9.32 6.75
N HIS A 25 -7.57 -10.36 6.05
CA HIS A 25 -7.89 -11.76 6.34
C HIS A 25 -6.89 -12.45 7.26
N HIS A 26 -5.84 -11.76 7.71
CA HIS A 26 -4.91 -12.29 8.69
C HIS A 26 -5.64 -12.50 10.03
N GLU A 27 -5.98 -13.76 10.36
CA GLU A 27 -7.02 -14.15 11.33
C GLU A 27 -6.77 -13.74 12.79
N MET A 28 -5.59 -13.19 13.13
CA MET A 28 -5.18 -12.98 14.52
C MET A 28 -4.70 -11.56 14.88
N ASP A 29 -4.36 -10.71 13.92
CA ASP A 29 -4.04 -9.31 14.18
C ASP A 29 -4.00 -8.56 12.85
N LEU A 30 -4.78 -7.48 12.75
CA LEU A 30 -4.50 -6.47 11.75
C LEU A 30 -3.24 -5.76 12.23
N ALA A 31 -2.14 -5.86 11.48
CA ALA A 31 -0.95 -5.07 11.78
C ALA A 31 -1.36 -3.62 12.00
N ASP A 32 -0.83 -2.97 13.03
CA ASP A 32 -1.19 -1.57 13.27
C ASP A 32 -0.59 -0.66 12.21
N PHE A 33 -1.07 0.59 12.18
CA PHE A 33 -0.59 1.56 11.21
C PHE A 33 0.91 1.91 11.42
N GLU A 34 1.40 1.84 12.65
CA GLU A 34 2.80 2.15 12.97
C GLU A 34 3.76 1.09 12.39
N GLU A 35 3.38 -0.18 12.41
CA GLU A 35 4.11 -1.27 11.77
C GLU A 35 4.19 -1.10 10.25
N ILE A 36 3.10 -0.67 9.62
CA ILE A 36 3.07 -0.33 8.19
C ILE A 36 4.05 0.81 7.88
N VAL A 37 3.99 1.89 8.66
CA VAL A 37 4.87 3.04 8.48
C VAL A 37 6.34 2.63 8.65
N LYS A 38 6.65 1.88 9.71
CA LYS A 38 8.00 1.38 9.97
C LYS A 38 8.51 0.52 8.83
N PHE A 39 7.69 -0.42 8.34
CA PHE A 39 8.05 -1.25 7.21
C PHE A 39 8.34 -0.42 5.96
N LEU A 40 7.43 0.49 5.58
CA LEU A 40 7.56 1.31 4.38
C LEU A 40 8.74 2.28 4.45
N LYS A 41 9.04 2.83 5.64
CA LYS A 41 10.20 3.70 5.84
C LYS A 41 11.52 3.03 5.43
N GLU A 42 11.62 1.71 5.61
CA GLU A 42 12.81 0.93 5.29
C GLU A 42 12.75 0.30 3.89
N ASN A 43 11.55 0.06 3.34
CA ASN A 43 11.38 -0.85 2.21
C ASN A 43 10.60 -0.29 1.02
N ILE A 44 10.12 0.95 1.04
CA ILE A 44 9.27 1.51 -0.03
C ILE A 44 9.85 1.37 -1.45
N ASP A 45 11.10 1.77 -1.66
CA ASP A 45 11.76 1.64 -2.97
C ASP A 45 11.97 0.16 -3.33
N GLY A 46 12.20 -0.69 -2.32
CA GLY A 46 12.29 -2.14 -2.48
C GLY A 46 10.98 -2.74 -2.98
N VAL A 47 9.84 -2.35 -2.41
CA VAL A 47 8.49 -2.78 -2.86
C VAL A 47 8.27 -2.39 -4.31
N ILE A 48 8.50 -1.12 -4.66
CA ILE A 48 8.28 -0.62 -6.02
C ILE A 48 9.17 -1.36 -7.02
N HIS A 49 10.47 -1.46 -6.73
CA HIS A 49 11.43 -2.16 -7.57
C HIS A 49 11.07 -3.64 -7.76
N ASP A 50 10.59 -4.29 -6.69
CA ASP A 50 10.17 -5.70 -6.72
C ASP A 50 8.96 -5.94 -7.62
N VAL A 51 8.01 -5.00 -7.70
CA VAL A 51 6.89 -5.06 -8.66
C VAL A 51 7.37 -4.76 -10.07
N HIS A 52 8.10 -3.66 -10.28
CA HIS A 52 8.50 -3.19 -11.61
C HIS A 52 9.50 -4.14 -12.30
N LYS A 53 10.38 -4.82 -11.56
CA LYS A 53 11.30 -5.83 -12.15
C LYS A 53 10.58 -7.04 -12.75
N MET A 54 9.30 -7.25 -12.41
CA MET A 54 8.46 -8.28 -12.99
C MET A 54 7.75 -7.80 -14.28
N ASP A 55 8.05 -6.59 -14.76
CA ASP A 55 7.34 -5.91 -15.85
C ASP A 55 5.82 -5.78 -15.57
N LYS A 56 5.51 -5.49 -14.29
CA LYS A 56 4.15 -5.30 -13.78
C LYS A 56 4.03 -3.96 -13.09
N LEU A 57 2.80 -3.48 -13.01
CA LEU A 57 2.39 -2.35 -12.17
C LEU A 57 1.45 -2.78 -11.03
N ILE A 58 0.84 -3.96 -11.17
CA ILE A 58 -0.14 -4.49 -10.22
C ILE A 58 0.24 -5.93 -9.87
N LEU A 59 0.24 -6.23 -8.57
CA LEU A 59 0.25 -7.58 -8.02
C LEU A 59 -1.07 -7.84 -7.30
N ASP A 60 -1.54 -9.07 -7.38
CA ASP A 60 -2.77 -9.54 -6.75
C ASP A 60 -2.52 -10.98 -6.29
N ASP A 61 -2.65 -11.21 -4.98
CA ASP A 61 -2.50 -12.54 -4.37
C ASP A 61 -3.85 -13.20 -4.03
N GLY A 62 -4.96 -12.60 -4.47
CA GLY A 62 -6.33 -13.02 -4.17
C GLY A 62 -6.91 -12.39 -2.90
N GLU A 63 -6.08 -11.84 -2.02
CA GLU A 63 -6.49 -11.24 -0.74
C GLU A 63 -6.15 -9.75 -0.63
N THR A 64 -5.03 -9.36 -1.22
CA THR A 64 -4.53 -7.99 -1.30
C THR A 64 -4.14 -7.70 -2.74
N MET A 65 -4.63 -6.57 -3.26
CA MET A 65 -4.08 -5.95 -4.46
C MET A 65 -3.03 -4.90 -4.08
N LEU A 66 -1.92 -4.87 -4.80
CA LEU A 66 -0.85 -3.88 -4.69
C LEU A 66 -0.63 -3.24 -6.07
N ASN A 67 -0.80 -1.92 -6.14
CA ASN A 67 -0.51 -1.10 -7.31
C ASN A 67 0.74 -0.23 -7.04
N CYS A 68 1.71 -0.28 -7.93
CA CYS A 68 2.88 0.59 -7.96
C CYS A 68 2.89 1.32 -9.32
N PRO A 69 2.36 2.56 -9.40
CA PRO A 69 2.29 3.30 -10.65
C PRO A 69 3.65 3.46 -11.32
N PRO A 70 3.68 3.69 -12.65
CA PRO A 70 4.93 4.02 -13.32
C PRO A 70 5.48 5.36 -12.82
N ALA A 71 6.78 5.57 -13.01
CA ALA A 71 7.43 6.82 -12.67
C ALA A 71 6.72 8.01 -13.33
N PRO A 72 6.67 9.17 -12.66
CA PRO A 72 6.02 10.36 -13.20
C PRO A 72 6.69 10.81 -14.51
N GLU A 73 5.87 11.21 -15.47
CA GLU A 73 6.31 11.75 -16.76
C GLU A 73 6.28 13.29 -16.75
N ALA A 74 6.93 13.93 -17.72
CA ALA A 74 7.13 15.39 -17.78
C ALA A 74 5.83 16.24 -17.75
N LYS A 75 4.64 15.62 -17.84
CA LYS A 75 3.33 16.26 -17.78
C LYS A 75 2.28 15.48 -16.98
N ASP A 76 2.65 14.34 -16.40
CA ASP A 76 1.74 13.51 -15.61
C ASP A 76 2.50 12.98 -14.40
N SER A 77 2.16 13.51 -13.23
CA SER A 77 2.78 13.06 -11.98
C SER A 77 2.11 11.80 -11.41
N HIS A 78 1.04 11.31 -12.05
CA HIS A 78 0.16 10.26 -11.51
C HIS A 78 -0.33 10.58 -10.09
N GLY A 79 -0.56 11.87 -9.80
CA GLY A 79 -0.95 12.33 -8.47
C GLY A 79 0.14 12.18 -7.40
N ASN A 80 1.40 11.97 -7.82
CA ASN A 80 2.54 11.63 -6.97
C ASN A 80 2.37 10.31 -6.19
N GLU A 81 1.47 9.42 -6.62
CA GLU A 81 1.24 8.12 -5.99
C GLU A 81 2.41 7.16 -6.27
N LEU A 82 2.92 6.51 -5.24
CA LEU A 82 3.97 5.50 -5.31
C LEU A 82 3.44 4.09 -5.13
N ILE A 83 2.50 3.94 -4.19
CA ILE A 83 1.94 2.66 -3.78
C ILE A 83 0.48 2.89 -3.43
N ARG A 84 -0.38 1.98 -3.88
CA ARG A 84 -1.73 1.85 -3.38
C ARG A 84 -2.07 0.38 -3.17
N THR A 85 -2.65 0.06 -2.02
CA THR A 85 -3.16 -1.28 -1.73
C THR A 85 -4.67 -1.29 -1.59
N LEU A 86 -5.26 -2.45 -1.80
CA LEU A 86 -6.65 -2.73 -1.49
C LEU A 86 -6.75 -4.16 -0.95
N SER A 87 -7.21 -4.31 0.29
CA SER A 87 -7.59 -5.61 0.85
C SER A 87 -9.01 -5.51 1.40
N GLU A 88 -9.83 -6.50 1.06
CA GLU A 88 -11.27 -6.47 1.35
C GLU A 88 -11.75 -7.85 1.81
N LYS A 89 -12.49 -7.86 2.92
CA LYS A 89 -13.21 -9.02 3.43
C LYS A 89 -14.70 -8.79 3.24
N GLN A 90 -15.31 -9.64 2.42
CA GLN A 90 -16.75 -9.63 2.19
C GLN A 90 -17.47 -10.64 3.09
N THR A 91 -18.72 -10.33 3.41
CA THR A 91 -19.69 -11.24 4.02
C THR A 91 -20.91 -11.35 3.11
N SER A 92 -21.84 -12.26 3.44
CA SER A 92 -23.13 -12.37 2.76
C SER A 92 -23.98 -11.09 2.78
N LEU A 93 -23.63 -10.11 3.63
CA LEU A 93 -24.33 -8.83 3.78
C LEU A 93 -23.59 -7.65 3.11
N GLY A 94 -22.43 -7.90 2.47
CA GLY A 94 -21.59 -6.87 1.85
C GLY A 94 -20.18 -6.79 2.49
N ILE A 95 -19.53 -5.64 2.34
CA ILE A 95 -18.16 -5.41 2.85
C ILE A 95 -18.15 -5.48 4.38
N ALA A 96 -17.42 -6.45 4.93
CA ALA A 96 -17.20 -6.58 6.36
C ALA A 96 -16.08 -5.66 6.82
N VAL A 97 -14.97 -5.68 6.09
CA VAL A 97 -13.80 -4.83 6.29
C VAL A 97 -13.18 -4.50 4.94
N LYS A 98 -12.79 -3.24 4.73
CA LYS A 98 -11.97 -2.79 3.61
C LYS A 98 -10.82 -1.96 4.16
N ARG A 99 -9.61 -2.21 3.69
CA ARG A 99 -8.39 -1.48 4.05
C ARG A 99 -7.66 -1.05 2.80
N GLU A 100 -7.31 0.22 2.70
CA GLU A 100 -6.47 0.78 1.65
C GLU A 100 -5.29 1.51 2.27
N VAL A 101 -4.07 1.17 1.86
CA VAL A 101 -2.87 1.96 2.17
C VAL A 101 -2.45 2.71 0.93
N LYS A 102 -2.20 4.02 1.05
CA LYS A 102 -1.80 4.91 -0.03
C LYS A 102 -0.52 5.62 0.35
N VAL A 103 0.40 5.72 -0.60
CA VAL A 103 1.71 6.34 -0.38
C VAL A 103 1.95 7.38 -1.46
N HIS A 104 2.22 8.62 -1.05
CA HIS A 104 2.38 9.75 -1.97
C HIS A 104 3.66 10.54 -1.69
N VAL A 105 4.31 11.04 -2.75
CA VAL A 105 5.39 12.02 -2.63
C VAL A 105 4.82 13.40 -2.38
N LEU A 106 5.25 14.04 -1.29
CA LEU A 106 4.92 15.43 -0.97
C LEU A 106 5.96 16.43 -1.52
N GLY A 107 7.14 15.94 -1.88
CA GLY A 107 8.26 16.72 -2.41
C GLY A 107 9.53 16.57 -1.57
N PRO A 108 10.55 17.43 -1.79
CA PRO A 108 11.75 17.45 -0.96
C PRO A 108 11.43 17.79 0.50
N ASP A 109 12.22 17.26 1.43
CA ASP A 109 12.14 17.65 2.83
C ASP A 109 12.67 19.09 3.01
N PRO A 110 11.89 20.01 3.64
CA PRO A 110 12.32 21.38 3.88
C PRO A 110 13.54 21.49 4.80
N ASP A 111 13.77 20.50 5.67
CA ASP A 111 14.87 20.49 6.63
C ASP A 111 16.09 19.70 6.12
N ASP A 112 15.91 18.85 5.09
CA ASP A 112 16.98 18.04 4.48
C ASP A 112 16.71 17.78 2.99
N ALA A 113 17.26 18.63 2.11
CA ALA A 113 17.04 18.52 0.67
C ALA A 113 17.55 17.19 0.03
N THR A 114 18.31 16.36 0.77
CA THR A 114 18.71 15.02 0.31
C THR A 114 17.62 13.97 0.52
N LYS A 115 16.56 14.32 1.26
CA LYS A 115 15.43 13.45 1.57
C LYS A 115 14.16 13.90 0.86
N THR A 116 13.29 12.93 0.63
CA THR A 116 11.95 13.14 0.11
C THR A 116 10.95 12.95 1.25
N ARG A 117 10.00 13.89 1.37
CA ARG A 117 8.82 13.73 2.22
C ARG A 117 7.79 12.86 1.54
N ILE A 118 7.38 11.83 2.25
CA ILE A 118 6.37 10.87 1.82
C ILE A 118 5.23 10.89 2.83
N GLU A 119 4.01 10.90 2.31
CA GLU A 119 2.81 10.65 3.09
C GLU A 119 2.40 9.20 2.96
N ILE A 120 2.17 8.55 4.09
CA ILE A 120 1.53 7.24 4.18
C ILE A 120 0.15 7.49 4.78
N ARG A 121 -0.89 7.00 4.12
CA ARG A 121 -2.27 7.09 4.56
C ARG A 121 -2.89 5.70 4.58
N GLU A 122 -3.64 5.41 5.62
CA GLU A 122 -4.48 4.22 5.72
C GLU A 122 -5.94 4.65 5.85
N ASP A 123 -6.76 4.14 4.95
CA ASP A 123 -8.21 4.24 5.02
C ASP A 123 -8.78 2.86 5.36
N MET A 124 -9.56 2.75 6.43
CA MET A 124 -10.25 1.52 6.79
C MET A 124 -11.75 1.76 6.97
N VAL A 125 -12.54 0.81 6.46
CA VAL A 125 -13.99 0.75 6.62
C VAL A 125 -14.32 -0.59 7.24
N LYS A 126 -15.11 -0.61 8.32
CA LYS A 126 -15.60 -1.84 8.95
C LYS A 126 -17.06 -1.74 9.33
N GLY A 127 -17.73 -2.87 9.51
CA GLY A 127 -19.07 -2.89 10.11
C GLY A 127 -19.06 -2.37 11.55
N GLY A 128 -19.93 -1.43 11.87
CA GLY A 128 -20.20 -0.94 13.22
C GLY A 128 -21.23 -1.78 13.96
N GLU A 129 -21.30 -1.63 15.28
CA GLU A 129 -22.21 -2.38 16.17
C GLU A 129 -23.70 -2.13 15.86
N ASP A 130 -24.03 -0.98 15.27
CA ASP A 130 -25.38 -0.59 14.84
C ASP A 130 -25.68 -0.94 13.37
N GLY A 131 -24.80 -1.69 12.71
CA GLY A 131 -24.89 -2.04 11.30
C GLY A 131 -24.48 -0.92 10.34
N LYS A 132 -24.04 0.25 10.83
CA LYS A 132 -23.50 1.31 9.98
C LYS A 132 -21.99 1.15 9.78
N PRO A 133 -21.45 1.53 8.62
CA PRO A 133 -20.00 1.50 8.41
C PRO A 133 -19.29 2.51 9.31
N VAL A 134 -18.21 2.07 9.94
CA VAL A 134 -17.25 2.90 10.69
C VAL A 134 -16.05 3.13 9.79
N PHE A 135 -15.71 4.41 9.61
CA PHE A 135 -14.56 4.85 8.83
C PHE A 135 -13.47 5.32 9.76
N THR A 136 -12.25 4.84 9.55
CA THR A 136 -11.05 5.30 10.24
C THR A 136 -9.99 5.68 9.22
N GLU A 137 -9.32 6.79 9.47
CA GLU A 137 -8.22 7.29 8.65
C GLU A 137 -7.01 7.50 9.57
N HIS A 138 -5.87 6.93 9.17
CA HIS A 138 -4.58 7.23 9.77
C HIS A 138 -3.66 7.84 8.71
N ARG A 139 -2.80 8.77 9.14
CA ARG A 139 -1.85 9.45 8.26
C ARG A 139 -0.57 9.75 9.01
N GLU A 140 0.55 9.45 8.38
CA GLU A 140 1.87 9.85 8.86
C GLU A 140 2.70 10.39 7.69
N THR A 141 3.49 11.44 7.98
CA THR A 141 4.49 11.94 7.03
C THR A 141 5.87 11.56 7.53
N ILE A 142 6.61 10.87 6.68
CA ILE A 142 7.99 10.46 6.94
C ILE A 142 8.94 11.12 5.94
N SER A 143 10.20 11.24 6.32
CA SER A 143 11.28 11.69 5.44
C SER A 143 12.25 10.54 5.21
N ILE A 144 12.48 10.21 3.94
CA ILE A 144 13.34 9.10 3.54
C ILE A 144 14.36 9.56 2.50
N ALA A 145 15.55 8.96 2.55
CA ALA A 145 16.46 9.00 1.42
C ALA A 145 15.93 8.01 0.37
N ARG A 146 15.69 8.48 -0.84
CA ARG A 146 15.26 7.62 -1.95
C ARG A 146 16.42 7.31 -2.86
N ASN A 147 16.53 6.06 -3.27
CA ASN A 147 17.51 5.68 -4.28
C ASN A 147 16.91 6.04 -5.65
N ALA A 148 17.55 6.97 -6.35
CA ALA A 148 17.18 7.37 -7.71
C ALA A 148 17.52 6.29 -8.74
#